data_AF-A0A0Q4JDQ5-F1
#
_entry.id   AF-A0A0Q4JDQ5-F1
#
_cell.length_a   1.000
_cell.length_b   1.000
_cell.length_c   1.000
_cell.angle_alpha   90.00
_cell.angle_beta   90.00
_cell.angle_gamma   90.00
#
_symmetry.space_group_name_H-M   'P 1'
#
loop_
_entity.id
_entity.type
_entity.pdbx_description
1 polymer ?
#
loop_
_entity_poly.entity_id
_entity_poly.type
_entity_poly.pdbx_seq_one_letter_code
_entity_poly.pdbx_strand_id
1 'polypeptide(L)'
;MGARLHLALSPADPRVALREAAARRGDSLAALSRMIDRPPGYLARFVNEGRPAALSEDQHRRLSDHLDAGELGLGIRDIWVRHG
;
A
#
# COMPACT_ATOMS: atom_id res chain seq x y z
N MET A 1 6.51 23.67 -10.33
CA MET A 1 7.58 22.97 -9.59
C MET A 1 6.95 22.00 -8.60
N GLY A 2 7.47 20.78 -8.48
CA GLY A 2 7.04 19.78 -7.49
C GLY A 2 6.96 18.40 -8.14
N ALA A 3 7.92 17.53 -7.81
CA ALA A 3 8.25 16.30 -8.53
C ALA A 3 7.04 15.39 -8.82
N ARG A 4 6.80 15.08 -10.11
CA ARG A 4 6.16 13.81 -10.47
C ARG A 4 7.13 12.72 -10.05
N LEU A 5 6.94 12.19 -8.85
CA LEU A 5 7.60 10.98 -8.41
C LEU A 5 7.02 9.85 -9.25
N HIS A 6 7.62 9.66 -10.42
CA HIS A 6 7.57 8.44 -11.19
C HIS A 6 8.23 7.39 -10.28
N LEU A 7 7.44 6.83 -9.36
CA LEU A 7 7.81 5.65 -8.60
C LEU A 7 8.12 4.58 -9.65
N ALA A 8 9.40 4.48 -9.99
CA ALA A 8 9.97 3.43 -10.82
C ALA A 8 9.89 2.12 -10.03
N LEU A 9 8.67 1.70 -9.72
CA LEU A 9 8.36 0.40 -9.17
C LEU A 9 8.30 -0.55 -10.37
N SER A 10 9.50 -0.97 -10.80
CA SER A 10 9.69 -2.35 -11.29
C SER A 10 9.01 -3.35 -10.30
N PRO A 11 8.81 -4.65 -10.62
CA PRO A 11 7.97 -5.58 -9.86
C PRO A 11 8.54 -5.95 -8.47
N ALA A 12 8.84 -4.96 -7.66
CA ALA A 12 9.35 -5.02 -6.31
C ALA A 12 8.17 -5.32 -5.40
N ASP A 13 8.44 -6.14 -4.39
CA ASP A 13 7.44 -6.63 -3.46
C ASP A 13 6.58 -5.46 -2.93
N PRO A 14 5.26 -5.57 -3.00
CA PRO A 14 4.36 -4.48 -2.63
C PRO A 14 4.37 -4.09 -1.17
N ARG A 15 4.84 -4.99 -0.31
CA ARG A 15 5.06 -4.71 1.10
C ARG A 15 6.16 -3.68 1.24
N VAL A 16 7.20 -3.77 0.41
CA VAL A 16 8.28 -2.79 0.33
C VAL A 16 7.74 -1.46 -0.20
N ALA A 17 6.98 -1.48 -1.31
CA ALA A 17 6.38 -0.28 -1.87
C ALA A 17 5.48 0.46 -0.86
N LEU A 18 4.62 -0.26 -0.15
CA LEU A 18 3.75 0.29 0.90
C LEU A 18 4.57 0.89 2.05
N ARG A 19 5.59 0.18 2.53
CA ARG A 19 6.45 0.65 3.62
C ARG A 19 7.17 1.94 3.25
N GLU A 20 7.73 2.02 2.05
CA GLU A 20 8.41 3.21 1.58
C GLU A 20 7.45 4.39 1.35
N ALA A 21 6.28 4.13 0.77
CA ALA A 21 5.27 5.17 0.56
C ALA A 21 4.78 5.77 1.89
N ALA A 22 4.51 4.92 2.88
CA ALA A 22 4.15 5.36 4.22
C ALA A 22 5.27 6.19 4.87
N ALA A 23 6.52 5.71 4.79
CA ALA A 23 7.68 6.42 5.33
C ALA A 23 7.91 7.80 4.68
N ARG A 24 7.75 7.91 3.35
CA ARG A 24 7.90 9.19 2.62
C ARG A 24 6.90 10.25 3.06
N ARG A 25 5.67 9.84 3.43
CA ARG A 25 4.63 10.75 3.94
C ARG A 25 4.69 10.98 5.46
N GLY A 26 5.48 10.18 6.19
CA GLY A 26 5.47 10.17 7.65
C GLY A 26 4.27 9.43 8.26
N ASP A 27 3.54 8.66 7.46
CA ASP A 27 2.42 7.86 7.91
C ASP A 27 2.90 6.57 8.59
N SER A 28 2.31 6.25 9.73
CA SER A 28 2.54 4.97 10.40
C SER A 28 1.63 3.88 9.82
N LEU A 29 2.12 2.64 9.69
CA LEU A 29 1.31 1.49 9.25
C LEU A 29 0.06 1.28 10.12
N ALA A 30 0.12 1.64 11.40
CA ALA A 30 -1.03 1.60 12.31
C ALA A 30 -2.09 2.67 12.01
N ALA A 31 -1.68 3.87 11.57
CA ALA A 31 -2.60 4.92 11.14
C ALA A 31 -3.29 4.52 9.84
N LEU A 32 -2.50 4.04 8.87
CA LEU A 32 -3.02 3.52 7.60
C LEU A 32 -3.96 2.32 7.80
N SER A 33 -3.68 1.44 8.77
CA SER A 33 -4.59 0.33 9.09
C SER A 33 -5.95 0.84 9.58
N ARG A 34 -5.97 1.86 10.44
CA ARG A 34 -7.22 2.47 10.93
C ARG A 34 -7.99 3.16 9.81
N MET A 35 -7.28 3.83 8.90
CA MET A 35 -7.86 4.49 7.73
C MET A 35 -8.65 3.53 6.83
N ILE A 36 -8.23 2.26 6.74
CA ILE A 36 -8.92 1.21 5.97
C ILE A 36 -9.83 0.33 6.83
N ASP A 37 -10.28 0.83 8.00
CA ASP A 37 -11.17 0.12 8.93
C ASP A 37 -10.61 -1.24 9.37
N ARG A 38 -9.31 -1.29 9.69
CA ARG A 38 -8.61 -2.47 10.19
C ARG A 38 -7.90 -2.21 11.52
N PRO A 39 -7.67 -3.28 12.32
CA PRO A 39 -6.88 -3.17 13.55
C PRO A 39 -5.48 -2.61 13.27
N PRO A 40 -4.86 -1.85 14.20
CA PRO A 40 -3.61 -1.13 13.98
C PRO A 40 -2.40 -2.02 13.59
N GLY A 41 -2.44 -3.33 13.89
CA GLY A 41 -1.38 -4.27 13.50
C GLY A 41 -1.55 -4.86 12.09
N TYR A 42 -2.64 -4.55 11.39
CA TYR A 42 -3.00 -5.23 10.15
C TYR A 42 -1.97 -5.02 9.03
N LEU A 43 -1.62 -3.77 8.70
CA LEU A 43 -0.61 -3.51 7.67
C LEU A 43 0.81 -3.83 8.14
N ALA A 44 1.10 -3.73 9.43
CA ALA A 44 2.39 -4.16 9.97
C ALA A 44 2.60 -5.67 9.76
N ARG A 45 1.56 -6.49 9.98
CA ARG A 45 1.57 -7.92 9.67
C ARG A 45 1.66 -8.19 8.17
N PHE A 46 0.91 -7.45 7.35
CA PHE A 46 1.00 -7.57 5.89
C PHE A 46 2.43 -7.34 5.40
N VAL A 47 3.09 -6.30 5.91
CA VAL A 47 4.44 -5.93 5.50
C VAL A 47 5.52 -6.88 6.06
N ASN A 48 5.45 -7.23 7.36
CA ASN A 48 6.53 -7.97 8.02
C ASN A 48 6.33 -9.49 7.97
N GLU A 49 5.10 -9.98 8.10
CA GLU A 49 4.77 -11.42 8.13
C GLU A 49 4.25 -11.92 6.79
N GLY A 50 3.98 -11.01 5.84
CA GLY A 50 3.42 -11.35 4.54
C GLY A 50 1.97 -11.83 4.59
N ARG A 51 1.25 -11.53 5.69
CA ARG A 51 -0.13 -11.98 5.92
C ARG A 51 -1.08 -10.80 6.15
N PRO A 52 -2.28 -10.77 5.55
CA PRO A 52 -2.75 -11.67 4.49
C PRO A 52 -1.82 -11.64 3.27
N ALA A 53 -1.90 -12.64 2.40
CA ALA A 53 -1.07 -12.67 1.19
C ALA A 53 -1.37 -11.48 0.25
N ALA A 54 -2.58 -10.93 0.37
CA ALA A 54 -3.17 -9.92 -0.49
C ALA A 54 -4.03 -8.95 0.34
N LEU A 55 -4.11 -7.68 -0.05
CA LEU A 55 -5.18 -6.79 0.41
C LEU A 55 -6.36 -6.83 -0.56
N SER A 56 -7.55 -6.46 -0.09
CA SER A 56 -8.73 -6.32 -0.94
C SER A 56 -8.62 -5.10 -1.86
N GLU A 57 -9.34 -5.11 -2.98
CA GLU A 57 -9.35 -4.00 -3.95
C GLU A 57 -9.75 -2.66 -3.31
N ASP A 58 -10.75 -2.65 -2.43
CA ASP A 58 -11.17 -1.44 -1.71
C ASP A 58 -10.04 -0.87 -0.82
N GLN A 59 -9.30 -1.74 -0.14
CA GLN A 59 -8.16 -1.33 0.69
C GLN A 59 -7.05 -0.75 -0.16
N HIS A 60 -6.77 -1.38 -1.30
CA HIS A 60 -5.79 -0.86 -2.26
C HIS A 60 -6.18 0.52 -2.77
N ARG A 61 -7.43 0.69 -3.22
CA ARG A 61 -7.93 1.98 -3.72
C ARG A 61 -7.76 3.09 -2.68
N ARG A 62 -8.17 2.84 -1.42
CA ARG A 62 -8.04 3.83 -0.34
C ARG A 62 -6.58 4.16 0.00
N LEU A 63 -5.70 3.16 -0.03
CA LEU A 63 -4.27 3.36 0.21
C LEU A 63 -3.62 4.14 -0.92
N SER A 64 -3.93 3.85 -2.18
CA SER A 64 -3.38 4.54 -3.35
C SER A 64 -3.83 6.00 -3.41
N ASP A 65 -5.10 6.27 -3.12
CA ASP A 65 -5.67 7.62 -3.01
C ASP A 65 -4.99 8.41 -1.88
N HIS A 66 -4.94 7.83 -0.67
CA HIS A 66 -4.32 8.51 0.46
C HIS A 66 -2.84 8.76 0.24
N LEU A 67 -2.08 7.81 -0.33
CA LEU A 67 -0.63 7.94 -0.49
C LEU A 67 -0.24 8.78 -1.72
N ASP A 68 -1.21 9.33 -2.46
CA ASP A 68 -1.02 10.04 -3.74
C ASP A 68 -0.20 9.20 -4.75
N ALA A 69 -0.32 7.87 -4.65
CA ALA A 69 0.45 6.94 -5.46
C ALA A 69 -0.14 6.78 -6.89
N GLY A 70 -1.34 7.31 -7.13
CA GLY A 70 -2.08 7.14 -8.38
C GLY A 70 -2.45 5.67 -8.66
N GLU A 71 -3.06 5.42 -9.82
CA GLU A 71 -3.54 4.08 -10.23
C GLU A 71 -2.41 3.04 -10.41
N LEU A 72 -1.14 3.50 -10.45
CA LEU A 72 0.04 2.67 -10.79
C LEU A 72 1.10 2.56 -9.67
N GLY A 73 1.01 3.34 -8.57
CA GLY A 73 2.17 3.62 -7.73
C GLY A 73 2.34 2.83 -6.42
N LEU A 74 1.45 1.91 -6.06
CA LEU A 74 1.74 0.93 -4.98
C LEU A 74 2.26 -0.40 -5.52
N GLY A 75 2.50 -0.47 -6.83
CA GLY A 75 2.66 -1.74 -7.52
C GLY A 75 1.38 -2.56 -7.44
N ILE A 76 1.39 -3.69 -8.12
CA ILE A 76 0.39 -4.77 -8.07
C ILE A 76 -0.83 -4.56 -8.96
N ARG A 77 -0.83 -5.34 -10.05
CA ARG A 77 -2.05 -5.92 -10.60
C ARG A 77 -2.21 -7.41 -10.23
N ASP A 78 -1.22 -8.03 -9.56
CA ASP A 78 -1.09 -9.50 -9.49
C ASP A 78 -1.34 -10.16 -8.12
N ILE A 79 -1.04 -9.49 -7.00
CA ILE A 79 -1.30 -10.01 -5.64
C ILE A 79 -2.57 -9.46 -4.99
N TRP A 80 -3.34 -8.60 -5.66
CA TRP A 80 -4.65 -8.21 -5.16
C TRP A 80 -5.64 -9.28 -5.61
N VAL A 81 -6.37 -9.88 -4.68
CA VAL A 81 -7.41 -10.85 -5.04
C VAL A 81 -8.42 -10.12 -5.93
N ARG A 82 -8.41 -10.45 -7.23
CA ARG A 82 -9.55 -10.25 -8.11
C ARG A 82 -10.67 -11.11 -7.55
N HIS A 83 -11.51 -10.52 -6.72
CA HIS A 83 -12.86 -11.05 -6.57
C HIS A 83 -13.53 -10.80 -7.91
N GLY A 84 -13.61 -11.85 -8.73
CA GLY A 84 -14.60 -11.93 -9.81
C GLY A 84 -16.00 -12.02 -9.25
#